data_AF-A0A5A5RUV5-F1
#
_entry.id   AF-A0A5A5RUV5-F1
#
_cell.length_a   1.000
_cell.length_b   1.000
_cell.length_c   1.000
_cell.angle_alpha   90.00
_cell.angle_beta   90.00
_cell.angle_gamma   90.00
#
_symmetry.space_group_name_H-M   'P 1'
#
loop_
_entity.id
_entity.type
_entity.pdbx_description
1 polymer ?
#
loop_
_entity_poly.entity_id
_entity_poly.type
_entity_poly.pdbx_seq_one_letter_code
_entity_poly.pdbx_strand_id
1 'polypeptide(L)'
;MVYKFTNLSRQEVEAMLGLQLADTRVYREAKEEGRLEGQLEGRLEGRLEGRLEGESALILRLLQRRFGAVDEVLAAQIQALEIEQLESLAEALLDFTALNDLVLWLNRYS
;
A
#
# COMPACT_ATOMS: atom_id res chain seq x y z
N MET A 1 12.71 38.00 -10.51
CA MET A 1 13.95 37.28 -10.15
C MET A 1 13.70 35.80 -9.86
N VAL A 2 12.61 35.43 -9.17
CA VAL A 2 12.27 34.02 -8.84
C VAL A 2 12.09 33.12 -10.08
N TYR A 3 11.50 33.63 -11.18
CA TYR A 3 11.25 32.87 -12.42
C TYR A 3 12.48 32.28 -13.13
N LYS A 4 13.70 32.72 -12.80
CA LYS A 4 14.91 32.16 -13.43
C LYS A 4 15.29 30.78 -12.86
N PHE A 5 14.84 30.46 -11.65
CA PHE A 5 15.26 29.26 -10.93
C PHE A 5 14.32 28.07 -11.12
N THR A 6 13.19 28.23 -11.82
CA THR A 6 12.20 27.15 -12.02
C THR A 6 12.61 26.12 -13.05
N ASN A 7 13.52 26.47 -13.96
CA ASN A 7 13.95 25.60 -15.08
C ASN A 7 15.44 25.22 -15.01
N LEU A 8 16.17 25.69 -14.00
CA LEU A 8 17.59 25.40 -13.82
C LEU A 8 17.75 24.15 -12.96
N SER A 9 18.69 23.30 -13.35
CA SER A 9 19.15 22.20 -12.50
C SER A 9 19.84 22.74 -11.25
N ARG A 10 19.90 21.91 -10.21
CA ARG A 10 20.63 22.22 -8.97
C ARG A 10 22.06 22.71 -9.23
N GLN A 11 22.78 22.06 -10.15
CA GLN A 11 24.18 22.40 -10.46
C GLN A 11 24.31 23.78 -11.11
N GLU A 12 23.39 24.14 -12.02
CA GLU A 12 23.38 25.46 -12.66
C GLU A 12 23.08 26.58 -11.67
N VAL A 13 22.20 26.33 -10.70
CA VAL A 13 21.91 27.29 -9.62
C VAL A 13 23.12 27.47 -8.70
N GLU A 14 23.79 26.39 -8.32
CA GLU A 14 25.02 26.45 -7.51
C GLU A 14 26.13 27.23 -8.24
N ALA A 15 26.33 27.00 -9.54
CA ALA A 15 27.29 27.72 -10.36
C ALA A 15 26.94 29.21 -10.52
N MET A 16 25.66 29.54 -10.72
CA MET A 16 25.18 30.91 -10.86
C MET A 16 25.36 31.73 -9.57
N LEU A 17 25.16 31.10 -8.41
CA LEU A 17 25.22 31.78 -7.10
C LEU A 17 26.59 31.65 -6.43
N GLY A 18 27.50 30.84 -6.97
CA GLY A 18 28.83 30.62 -6.41
C GLY A 18 28.82 29.99 -5.02
N LEU A 19 27.77 29.20 -4.71
CA LEU A 19 27.57 28.59 -3.39
C LEU A 19 27.04 27.16 -3.52
N GLN A 20 27.28 26.34 -2.50
CA GLN A 20 26.72 24.98 -2.41
C GLN A 20 25.31 25.04 -1.80
N LEU A 21 24.29 24.59 -2.53
CA LEU A 21 22.91 24.66 -2.04
C LEU A 21 22.72 23.80 -0.80
N ALA A 22 23.46 22.69 -0.68
CA ALA A 22 23.42 21.80 0.48
C ALA A 22 23.70 22.48 1.83
N ASP A 23 24.50 23.55 1.84
CA ASP A 23 24.85 24.27 3.05
C ASP A 23 23.79 25.29 3.46
N THR A 24 22.91 25.66 2.53
CA THR A 24 21.84 26.63 2.78
C THR A 24 20.84 26.09 3.80
N ARG A 25 20.26 27.00 4.59
CA ARG A 25 19.22 26.64 5.56
C ARG A 25 17.98 26.08 4.85
N VAL A 26 17.54 26.74 3.79
CA VAL A 26 16.38 26.36 2.97
C VAL A 26 16.51 24.94 2.42
N TYR A 27 17.68 24.57 1.88
CA TYR A 27 17.87 23.20 1.37
C TYR A 27 17.81 22.14 2.47
N ARG A 28 18.41 22.43 3.64
CA ARG A 28 18.39 21.49 4.78
C ARG A 28 16.98 21.30 5.32
N GLU A 29 16.22 22.38 5.45
CA GLU A 29 14.80 22.35 5.86
C GLU A 29 13.96 21.56 4.86
N ALA A 30 14.04 21.87 3.56
CA ALA A 30 13.30 21.15 2.52
C ALA A 30 13.65 19.65 2.47
N LYS A 31 14.92 19.28 2.68
CA LYS A 31 15.35 17.87 2.76
C LYS A 31 14.80 17.17 4.00
N GLU A 32 14.74 17.87 5.14
CA GLU A 32 14.18 17.34 6.37
C GLU A 32 12.67 17.16 6.28
N GLU A 33 11.95 18.15 5.72
CA GLU A 33 10.52 18.07 5.41
C GLU A 33 10.21 16.88 4.51
N GLY A 34 10.89 16.76 3.36
CA GLY A 34 10.68 15.62 2.46
C GLY A 34 11.02 14.27 3.08
N ARG A 35 11.99 14.21 4.00
CA ARG A 35 12.28 12.98 4.78
C ARG A 35 11.14 12.65 5.74
N LEU A 36 10.59 13.65 6.42
CA LEU A 36 9.47 13.46 7.36
C LEU A 36 8.20 13.03 6.61
N GLU A 37 7.89 13.67 5.48
CA GLU A 37 6.77 13.31 4.62
C GLU A 37 6.91 11.88 4.10
N GLY A 38 8.06 11.53 3.51
CA GLY A 38 8.28 10.17 3.00
C GLY A 38 8.27 9.09 4.09
N GLN A 39 8.70 9.41 5.31
CA GLN A 39 8.57 8.49 6.46
C GLN A 39 7.11 8.30 6.89
N LEU A 40 6.31 9.36 6.85
CA LEU A 40 4.89 9.29 7.19
C LEU A 40 4.13 8.48 6.13
N GLU A 41 4.32 8.79 4.85
CA GLU A 41 3.70 8.12 3.71
C GLU A 41 4.06 6.63 3.70
N GLY A 42 5.35 6.29 3.71
CA GLY A 42 5.79 4.90 3.70
C GLY A 42 5.34 4.10 4.93
N ARG A 43 5.17 4.75 6.08
CA ARG A 43 4.59 4.09 7.28
C ARG A 43 3.10 3.81 7.11
N LEU A 44 2.35 4.72 6.49
CA LEU A 44 0.93 4.55 6.24
C LEU A 44 0.69 3.46 5.18
N GLU A 45 1.40 3.54 4.06
CA GLU A 45 1.34 2.55 2.98
C GLU A 45 1.71 1.16 3.50
N GLY A 46 2.87 1.01 4.14
CA GLY A 46 3.30 -0.29 4.66
C GLY A 46 2.38 -0.87 5.73
N ARG A 47 1.66 -0.01 6.49
CA ARG A 47 0.64 -0.48 7.44
C ARG A 47 -0.62 -0.97 6.73
N LEU A 48 -1.04 -0.32 5.65
CA LEU A 48 -2.20 -0.72 4.86
C LEU A 48 -1.91 -2.01 4.08
N GLU A 49 -0.78 -2.07 3.36
CA GLU A 49 -0.33 -3.26 2.64
C GLU A 49 -0.19 -4.47 3.58
N GLY A 50 0.53 -4.29 4.70
CA GLY A 50 0.72 -5.37 5.67
C GLY A 50 -0.59 -5.86 6.30
N ARG A 51 -1.61 -4.99 6.40
CA ARG A 51 -2.94 -5.39 6.88
C ARG A 51 -3.68 -6.21 5.82
N LEU A 52 -3.71 -5.74 4.57
CA LEU A 52 -4.34 -6.46 3.44
C LEU A 52 -3.72 -7.85 3.28
N GLU A 53 -2.39 -7.93 3.17
CA GLU A 53 -1.68 -9.20 3.04
C GLU A 53 -1.94 -10.14 4.23
N GLY A 54 -1.95 -9.59 5.45
CA GLY A 54 -2.18 -10.35 6.68
C GLY A 54 -3.59 -10.94 6.75
N GLU A 55 -4.61 -10.16 6.38
CA GLU A 55 -6.00 -10.60 6.38
C GLU A 55 -6.28 -11.64 5.28
N SER A 56 -5.83 -11.39 4.04
CA SER A 56 -5.94 -12.37 2.95
C SER A 56 -5.23 -13.68 3.31
N ALA A 57 -4.01 -13.63 3.85
CA ALA A 57 -3.28 -14.81 4.26
C ALA A 57 -3.98 -15.60 5.38
N LEU A 58 -4.58 -14.90 6.35
CA LEU A 58 -5.35 -15.55 7.42
C LEU A 58 -6.59 -16.25 6.85
N ILE A 59 -7.37 -15.57 6.01
CA ILE A 59 -8.57 -16.14 5.37
C ILE A 59 -8.21 -17.39 4.56
N LEU A 60 -7.15 -17.34 3.73
CA LEU A 60 -6.69 -18.48 2.95
C LEU A 60 -6.31 -19.67 3.83
N ARG A 61 -5.60 -19.43 4.94
CA ARG A 61 -5.25 -20.49 5.91
C ARG A 61 -6.48 -21.09 6.59
N LEU A 62 -7.49 -20.28 6.90
CA LEU A 62 -8.74 -20.75 7.51
C LEU A 62 -9.56 -21.59 6.51
N LEU A 63 -9.68 -21.12 5.27
CA LEU A 63 -10.31 -21.87 4.18
C LEU A 63 -9.59 -23.20 3.96
N GLN A 64 -8.26 -23.18 3.90
CA GLN A 64 -7.46 -24.39 3.72
C GLN A 64 -7.69 -25.41 4.83
N ARG A 65 -7.79 -24.93 6.08
CA ARG A 65 -8.03 -25.77 7.25
C ARG A 65 -9.45 -26.35 7.30
N ARG A 66 -10.47 -25.59 6.86
CA ARG A 66 -11.88 -26.02 6.93
C ARG A 66 -12.32 -26.87 5.74
N PHE A 67 -11.86 -26.53 4.54
CA PHE A 67 -12.36 -27.10 3.28
C PHE A 67 -11.30 -27.85 2.47
N GLY A 68 -10.04 -27.86 2.91
CA GLY A 68 -8.93 -28.49 2.18
C GLY A 68 -8.30 -27.55 1.16
N ALA A 69 -7.63 -28.08 0.13
CA ALA A 69 -6.92 -27.25 -0.83
C ALA A 69 -7.83 -26.19 -1.47
N VAL A 70 -7.39 -24.93 -1.45
CA VAL A 70 -8.04 -23.81 -2.12
C VAL A 70 -7.38 -23.63 -3.48
N ASP A 71 -8.18 -23.55 -4.53
CA ASP A 71 -7.70 -23.35 -5.91
C ASP A 71 -6.98 -21.99 -6.06
N GLU A 72 -5.94 -21.95 -6.90
CA GLU A 72 -5.13 -20.73 -7.14
C GLU A 72 -5.97 -19.56 -7.66
N VAL A 73 -7.00 -19.81 -8.46
CA VAL A 73 -7.90 -18.77 -8.98
C VAL A 73 -8.69 -18.12 -7.84
N LEU A 74 -9.22 -18.93 -6.92
CA LEU A 74 -9.93 -18.41 -5.74
C LEU A 74 -8.98 -17.67 -4.80
N ALA A 75 -7.75 -18.16 -4.66
CA ALA A 75 -6.74 -17.49 -3.85
C ALA A 75 -6.39 -16.10 -4.41
N ALA A 76 -6.21 -16.00 -5.73
CA ALA A 76 -5.95 -14.72 -6.40
C ALA A 76 -7.12 -13.74 -6.27
N GLN A 77 -8.37 -14.23 -6.36
CA GLN A 77 -9.55 -13.38 -6.14
C GLN A 77 -9.60 -12.82 -4.71
N ILE A 78 -9.29 -13.64 -3.70
CA ILE A 78 -9.24 -13.19 -2.29
C ILE A 78 -8.14 -12.16 -2.08
N GLN A 79 -6.97 -12.34 -2.70
CA GLN A 79 -5.85 -11.39 -2.60
C GLN A 79 -6.13 -10.05 -3.31
N ALA A 80 -7.08 -10.01 -4.24
CA ALA A 80 -7.50 -8.81 -4.94
C ALA A 80 -8.63 -8.04 -4.23
N LEU A 81 -9.16 -8.58 -3.11
CA LEU A 81 -10.21 -7.92 -2.35
C LEU A 81 -9.69 -6.69 -1.59
N GLU A 82 -10.53 -5.67 -1.50
CA GLU A 82 -10.30 -4.51 -0.63
C GLU A 82 -10.46 -4.90 0.85
N ILE A 83 -9.97 -4.05 1.75
CA ILE A 83 -9.92 -4.37 3.18
C ILE A 83 -11.31 -4.63 3.76
N GLU A 84 -12.30 -3.82 3.40
CA GLU A 84 -13.68 -3.98 3.86
C GLU A 84 -14.30 -5.29 3.36
N GLN A 85 -13.90 -5.74 2.17
CA GLN A 85 -14.35 -7.01 1.60
C GLN A 85 -13.69 -8.19 2.31
N LEU A 86 -12.41 -8.09 2.67
CA LEU A 86 -11.72 -9.11 3.47
C LEU A 86 -12.35 -9.25 4.87
N GLU A 87 -12.64 -8.14 5.52
CA GLU A 87 -13.33 -8.13 6.83
C GLU A 87 -14.72 -8.77 6.73
N SER A 88 -15.49 -8.38 5.71
CA SER A 88 -16.82 -8.98 5.46
C SER A 88 -16.74 -10.47 5.14
N LEU A 89 -15.74 -10.90 4.37
CA LEU A 89 -15.50 -12.31 4.08
C LEU A 89 -15.12 -13.09 5.35
N ALA A 90 -14.32 -12.50 6.25
CA ALA A 90 -13.93 -13.14 7.50
C ALA A 90 -15.14 -13.44 8.41
N GLU A 91 -16.11 -12.53 8.46
CA GLU A 91 -17.38 -12.75 9.17
C GLU A 91 -18.24 -13.81 8.46
N ALA A 92 -18.48 -13.65 7.16
CA ALA A 92 -19.29 -14.58 6.38
C ALA A 92 -18.73 -16.01 6.39
N LEU A 93 -17.41 -16.15 6.47
CA LEU A 93 -16.73 -17.43 6.57
C LEU A 93 -17.25 -18.26 7.75
N LEU A 94 -17.66 -17.65 8.87
CA LEU A 94 -18.18 -18.36 10.03
C LEU A 94 -19.47 -19.14 9.72
N ASP A 95 -20.27 -18.65 8.77
CA ASP A 95 -21.53 -19.24 8.34
C ASP A 95 -21.38 -20.24 7.19
N PHE A 96 -20.19 -20.30 6.56
CA PHE A 96 -19.96 -21.20 5.43
C PHE A 96 -20.02 -22.67 5.86
N THR A 97 -20.72 -23.45 5.07
CA THR A 97 -20.89 -24.90 5.23
C THR A 97 -20.14 -25.69 4.16
N ALA A 98 -19.86 -25.08 3.01
CA ALA A 98 -19.10 -25.66 1.91
C ALA A 98 -18.27 -24.61 1.16
N LEU A 99 -17.26 -25.08 0.41
CA LEU A 99 -16.44 -24.20 -0.44
C LEU A 99 -17.27 -23.47 -1.51
N ASN A 100 -18.40 -24.02 -1.93
CA ASN A 100 -19.31 -23.35 -2.87
C ASN A 100 -19.90 -22.04 -2.31
N ASP A 101 -20.02 -21.91 -0.98
CA ASP A 101 -20.49 -20.67 -0.34
C ASP A 101 -19.52 -19.51 -0.60
N LEU A 102 -18.21 -19.79 -0.62
CA LEU A 102 -17.17 -18.83 -0.99
C LEU A 102 -17.32 -18.36 -2.44
N VAL A 103 -17.55 -19.30 -3.37
CA VAL A 103 -17.72 -18.97 -4.80
C VAL A 103 -18.94 -18.08 -4.99
N LEU A 104 -20.05 -18.40 -4.33
CA LEU A 104 -21.26 -17.58 -4.36
C LEU A 104 -21.05 -16.20 -3.73
N TRP A 105 -20.25 -16.11 -2.68
CA TRP A 105 -19.91 -14.85 -2.03
C TRP A 105 -19.06 -13.98 -2.96
N LEU A 106 -17.97 -14.51 -3.52
CA LEU A 106 -17.06 -13.78 -4.42
C LEU A 106 -17.79 -13.25 -5.67
N ASN A 107 -18.73 -14.01 -6.22
CA ASN A 107 -19.54 -13.58 -7.38
C ASN A 107 -20.44 -12.36 -7.09
N ARG A 108 -20.68 -11.99 -5.83
CA ARG A 108 -21.45 -10.77 -5.47
C ARG A 108 -20.59 -9.51 -5.46
N TYR A 109 -19.26 -9.67 -5.42
CA TYR A 109 -18.27 -8.61 -5.33
C TYR A 109 -17.38 -8.53 -6.59
N SER A 110 -17.69 -9.33 -7.61
CA SER A 110 -17.11 -9.26 -8.96
C SER A 110 -17.80 -8.22 -9.85
#